data_AF-A0A7R9EHG5-F1
#
_entry.id   AF-A0A7R9EHG5-F1
#
_cell.length_a   1.000
_cell.length_b   1.000
_cell.length_c   1.000
_cell.angle_alpha   90.00
_cell.angle_beta   90.00
_cell.angle_gamma   90.00
#
_symmetry.space_group_name_H-M   'P 1'
#
loop_
_entity.id
_entity.type
_entity.pdbx_description
1 polymer ?
#
loop_
_entity_poly.entity_id
_entity_poly.type
_entity_poly.pdbx_seq_one_letter_code
_entity_poly.pdbx_strand_id
1 'polypeptide(L)'
;MEEYDIFRVIANDEFLQQFLDKERAPNVVLSVAEQIKKLSEVITLMDKELQKQVLSNHDGLLSQATWVEKLEQVLAVMQTHVQSLLSAVERLRTKIVEPFSKIETQTVMLSRLHATSDLLRRVARIQHLVKRLNSQMKLADINKAAQCLSELAQLSENVDLSGLEVLEEDQRSIRSHRVELERQARTMLTQGLKAQNQSQVVMAVQVFHHLGSLHQSVEQVVQSAEHNIADSIKEALDAHILTQTTSPDVRSR
;
A
#
# COMPACT_ATOMS: atom_id res chain seq x y z
N MET A 1 63.41 19.93 -57.61
CA MET A 1 64.70 20.16 -56.95
C MET A 1 64.96 18.87 -56.19
N GLU A 2 65.89 18.06 -56.68
CA GLU A 2 66.07 16.68 -56.22
C GLU A 2 66.34 16.66 -54.71
N GLU A 3 65.51 15.94 -53.97
CA GLU A 3 65.72 15.64 -52.57
C GLU A 3 67.09 14.96 -52.44
N TYR A 4 68.06 15.69 -51.90
CA TYR A 4 69.31 15.14 -51.42
C TYR A 4 68.95 14.20 -50.27
N ASP A 5 68.64 12.95 -50.60
CA ASP A 5 68.27 11.93 -49.64
C ASP A 5 69.52 11.60 -48.83
N ILE A 6 69.69 12.27 -47.70
CA ILE A 6 70.83 12.14 -46.80
C ILE A 6 70.96 10.68 -46.35
N PHE A 7 69.86 9.93 -46.29
CA PHE A 7 69.93 8.49 -46.03
C PHE A 7 70.64 7.73 -47.15
N ARG A 8 70.55 8.16 -48.42
CA ARG A 8 71.37 7.60 -49.52
C ARG A 8 72.83 8.02 -49.42
N VAL A 9 73.13 9.23 -48.99
CA VAL A 9 74.52 9.70 -48.80
C VAL A 9 75.19 8.94 -47.66
N ILE A 10 74.50 8.77 -46.54
CA ILE A 10 74.96 7.98 -45.39
C ILE A 10 75.02 6.49 -45.74
N ALA A 11 74.04 5.97 -46.48
CA ALA A 11 74.03 4.57 -46.91
C ALA A 11 75.06 4.26 -48.00
N ASN A 12 75.59 5.24 -48.74
CA ASN A 12 76.61 5.01 -49.77
C ASN A 12 78.04 5.27 -49.30
N ASP A 13 78.26 5.85 -48.11
CA ASP A 13 79.60 6.02 -47.53
C ASP A 13 80.04 4.73 -46.80
N GLU A 14 81.12 4.13 -47.29
CA GLU A 14 81.70 2.89 -46.73
C GLU A 14 82.06 2.99 -45.23
N PHE A 15 82.39 4.20 -44.73
CA PHE A 15 82.67 4.43 -43.32
C PHE A 15 81.39 4.55 -42.49
N LEU A 16 80.33 5.16 -43.02
CA LEU A 16 79.08 5.38 -42.28
C LEU A 16 78.18 4.14 -42.27
N GLN A 17 78.24 3.30 -43.31
CA GLN A 17 77.58 2.00 -43.34
C GLN A 17 77.99 1.12 -42.15
N GLN A 18 79.20 1.29 -41.61
CA GLN A 18 79.66 0.58 -40.42
C GLN A 18 78.82 0.89 -39.16
N PHE A 19 78.17 2.06 -39.11
CA PHE A 19 77.30 2.47 -38.00
C PHE A 19 75.82 2.10 -38.22
N LEU A 20 75.42 1.82 -39.47
CA LEU A 20 74.07 1.40 -39.82
C LEU A 20 73.88 -0.11 -39.69
N ASP A 21 74.88 -0.91 -40.08
CA ASP A 21 74.88 -2.37 -39.97
C ASP A 21 75.88 -2.86 -38.91
N LYS A 22 75.35 -3.43 -37.82
CA LYS A 22 76.15 -3.91 -36.67
C LYS A 22 77.11 -5.07 -36.99
N GLU A 23 76.98 -5.71 -38.15
CA GLU A 23 77.76 -6.90 -38.55
C GLU A 23 78.96 -6.60 -39.46
N ARG A 24 79.16 -5.34 -39.89
CA ARG A 24 80.20 -4.99 -40.85
C ARG A 24 81.50 -4.53 -40.16
N ALA A 25 82.60 -5.24 -40.41
CA ALA A 25 83.91 -4.91 -39.87
C ALA A 25 84.45 -3.57 -40.45
N PRO A 26 85.24 -2.78 -39.68
CA PRO A 26 85.86 -1.55 -40.17
C PRO A 26 86.87 -1.85 -41.28
N ASN A 27 86.45 -1.75 -42.54
CA ASN A 27 87.34 -1.91 -43.69
C ASN A 27 88.09 -0.63 -44.07
N VAL A 28 87.89 0.47 -43.33
CA VAL A 28 88.48 1.78 -43.63
C VAL A 28 89.28 2.29 -42.43
N VAL A 29 90.62 2.35 -42.57
CA VAL A 29 91.53 2.94 -41.57
C VAL A 29 91.68 4.43 -41.85
N LEU A 30 90.73 5.23 -41.37
CA LEU A 30 90.86 6.69 -41.29
C LEU A 30 91.61 7.07 -40.01
N SER A 31 92.35 8.18 -40.01
CA SER A 31 92.90 8.71 -38.76
C SER A 31 91.78 9.13 -37.80
N VAL A 32 92.02 9.07 -36.48
CA VAL A 32 91.02 9.45 -35.46
C VAL A 32 90.47 10.87 -35.70
N ALA A 33 91.32 11.78 -36.17
CA ALA A 33 90.92 13.14 -36.52
C ALA A 33 89.94 13.18 -37.72
N GLU A 34 90.16 12.35 -38.74
CA GLU A 34 89.29 12.25 -39.91
C GLU A 34 87.97 11.54 -39.60
N GLN A 35 87.99 10.54 -38.71
CA GLN A 35 86.78 9.86 -38.24
C GLN A 35 85.86 10.82 -37.45
N ILE A 36 86.44 11.58 -36.51
CA ILE A 36 85.69 12.59 -35.74
C ILE A 36 85.15 13.68 -36.66
N LYS A 37 85.96 14.12 -37.63
CA LYS A 37 85.55 15.11 -38.63
C LYS A 37 84.37 14.61 -39.45
N LYS A 38 84.43 13.40 -40.00
CA LYS A 38 83.33 12.79 -40.77
C LYS A 38 82.06 12.59 -39.94
N LEU A 39 82.16 12.07 -38.72
CA LEU A 39 81.00 11.90 -37.83
C LEU A 39 80.37 13.24 -37.47
N SER A 40 81.20 14.25 -37.19
CA SER A 40 80.72 15.60 -36.89
C SER A 40 80.04 16.24 -38.10
N GLU A 41 80.59 16.08 -39.31
CA GLU A 41 79.96 16.51 -40.56
C GLU A 41 78.60 15.83 -40.76
N VAL A 42 78.50 14.51 -40.53
CA VAL A 42 77.24 13.77 -40.65
C VAL A 42 76.21 14.17 -39.60
N ILE A 43 76.62 14.37 -38.34
CA ILE A 43 75.73 14.87 -37.28
C ILE A 43 75.18 16.24 -37.69
N THR A 44 76.01 17.15 -38.20
CA THR A 44 75.54 18.46 -38.65
C THR A 44 74.63 18.39 -39.87
N LEU A 45 74.82 17.40 -40.76
CA LEU A 45 73.96 17.17 -41.91
C LEU A 45 72.60 16.57 -41.49
N MET A 46 72.61 15.59 -40.60
CA MET A 46 71.39 15.02 -40.01
C MET A 46 70.61 16.07 -39.24
N ASP A 47 71.29 16.92 -38.47
CA ASP A 47 70.65 18.02 -37.73
C ASP A 47 69.99 19.02 -38.68
N LYS A 48 70.66 19.38 -39.79
CA LYS A 48 70.07 20.23 -40.84
C LYS A 48 68.85 19.60 -41.51
N GLU A 49 68.88 18.31 -41.80
CA GLU A 49 67.74 17.64 -42.44
C GLU A 49 66.59 17.42 -41.48
N LEU A 50 66.87 17.06 -40.22
CA LEU A 50 65.86 17.04 -39.16
C LEU A 50 65.22 18.41 -39.01
N GLN A 51 66.03 19.47 -38.97
CA GLN A 51 65.52 20.83 -38.90
C GLN A 51 64.68 21.18 -40.13
N LYS A 52 65.10 20.79 -41.34
CA LYS A 52 64.34 20.98 -42.58
C LYS A 52 63.02 20.20 -42.59
N GLN A 53 63.01 18.95 -42.12
CA GLN A 53 61.82 18.12 -42.06
C GLN A 53 60.86 18.58 -40.96
N VAL A 54 61.38 19.04 -39.82
CA VAL A 54 60.61 19.70 -38.76
C VAL A 54 60.02 21.01 -39.30
N LEU A 55 60.79 21.84 -39.99
CA LEU A 55 60.29 23.07 -40.62
C LEU A 55 59.33 22.79 -41.78
N SER A 56 59.43 21.67 -42.48
CA SER A 56 58.47 21.30 -43.52
C SER A 56 57.13 20.87 -42.93
N ASN A 57 57.14 20.28 -41.74
CA ASN A 57 55.94 19.72 -41.09
C ASN A 57 55.46 20.55 -39.89
N HIS A 58 56.11 21.68 -39.58
CA HIS A 58 55.82 22.49 -38.39
C HIS A 58 54.37 22.98 -38.36
N ASP A 59 53.81 23.37 -39.52
CA ASP A 59 52.41 23.77 -39.64
C ASP A 59 51.44 22.64 -39.25
N GLY A 60 51.77 21.41 -39.64
CA GLY A 60 51.00 20.21 -39.26
C GLY A 60 51.08 19.92 -37.77
N LEU A 61 52.28 19.96 -37.20
CA LEU A 61 52.47 19.72 -35.77
C LEU A 61 51.84 20.81 -34.90
N LEU A 62 51.98 22.08 -35.30
CA LEU A 62 51.40 23.22 -34.60
C LEU A 62 49.87 23.18 -34.67
N SER A 63 49.29 22.94 -35.85
CA SER A 63 47.83 22.78 -35.96
C SER A 63 47.31 21.60 -35.16
N GLN A 64 48.02 20.47 -35.14
CA GLN A 64 47.67 19.33 -34.30
C GLN A 64 47.73 19.68 -32.81
N ALA A 65 48.76 20.42 -32.37
CA ALA A 65 48.85 20.90 -30.99
C ALA A 65 47.68 21.84 -30.64
N THR A 66 47.31 22.76 -31.53
CA THR A 66 46.15 23.65 -31.34
C THR A 66 44.83 22.87 -31.29
N TRP A 67 44.68 21.81 -32.08
CA TRP A 67 43.50 20.94 -32.03
C TRP A 67 43.40 20.16 -30.72
N VAL A 68 44.53 19.67 -30.20
CA VAL A 68 44.60 19.01 -28.89
C VAL A 68 44.19 19.98 -27.78
N GLU A 69 44.74 21.20 -27.77
CA GLU A 69 44.38 22.24 -26.80
C GLU A 69 42.88 22.57 -26.85
N LYS A 70 42.31 22.70 -28.06
CA LYS A 70 40.87 22.95 -28.22
C LYS A 70 40.01 21.79 -27.72
N LEU A 71 40.44 20.54 -27.95
CA LEU A 71 39.74 19.36 -27.44
C LEU A 71 39.81 19.29 -25.92
N GLU A 72 40.95 19.61 -25.31
CA GLU A 72 41.09 19.70 -23.86
C GLU A 72 40.15 20.75 -23.26
N GLN A 73 40.01 21.91 -23.92
CA GLN A 73 39.06 22.95 -23.50
C GLN A 73 37.61 22.46 -23.58
N VAL A 74 37.20 21.80 -24.67
CA VAL A 74 35.85 21.24 -24.82
C VAL A 74 35.61 20.16 -23.77
N LEU A 75 36.60 19.31 -23.49
CA LEU A 75 36.51 18.27 -22.47
C LEU A 75 36.34 18.87 -21.07
N ALA A 76 37.07 19.93 -20.75
CA ALA A 76 36.92 20.64 -19.48
C ALA A 76 35.52 21.25 -19.31
N VAL A 77 34.97 21.84 -20.37
CA VAL A 77 33.59 22.35 -20.40
C VAL A 77 32.58 21.22 -20.22
N MET A 78 32.75 20.11 -20.93
CA MET A 78 31.89 18.93 -20.81
C MET A 78 31.93 18.35 -19.39
N GLN A 79 33.11 18.24 -18.78
CA GLN A 79 33.27 17.80 -17.39
C GLN A 79 32.48 18.72 -16.44
N THR A 80 32.55 20.03 -16.64
CA THR A 80 31.81 21.01 -15.83
C THR A 80 30.29 20.84 -15.99
N HIS A 81 29.81 20.62 -17.21
CA HIS A 81 28.40 20.34 -17.47
C HIS A 81 27.92 19.03 -16.86
N VAL A 82 28.72 17.97 -16.94
CA VAL A 82 28.41 16.67 -16.30
C VAL A 82 28.30 16.84 -14.79
N GLN A 83 29.25 17.54 -14.16
CA GLN A 83 29.19 17.80 -12.71
C GLN A 83 27.95 18.64 -12.33
N SER A 84 27.60 19.63 -13.14
CA SER A 84 26.40 20.43 -12.94
C SER A 84 25.13 19.58 -13.04
N LEU A 85 25.05 18.68 -14.04
CA LEU A 85 23.93 17.76 -14.21
C LEU A 85 23.80 16.79 -13.04
N LEU A 86 24.91 16.18 -12.60
CA LEU A 86 24.93 15.30 -11.43
C LEU A 86 24.41 16.03 -10.19
N SER A 87 24.84 17.27 -9.97
CA SER A 87 24.36 18.09 -8.85
C SER A 87 22.86 18.42 -8.96
N ALA A 88 22.35 18.64 -10.17
CA ALA A 88 20.93 18.91 -10.41
C ALA A 88 20.07 17.67 -10.17
N VAL A 89 20.54 16.49 -10.59
CA VAL A 89 19.88 15.21 -10.34
C VAL A 89 19.84 14.90 -8.84
N GLU A 90 20.94 15.12 -8.11
CA GLU A 90 20.95 14.90 -6.66
C GLU A 90 20.02 15.87 -5.93
N ARG A 91 19.95 17.14 -6.38
CA ARG A 91 18.95 18.09 -5.90
C ARG A 91 17.52 17.66 -6.20
N LEU A 92 17.26 17.04 -7.36
CA LEU A 92 15.94 16.51 -7.71
C LEU A 92 15.57 15.35 -6.81
N ARG A 93 16.50 14.41 -6.59
CA ARG A 93 16.32 13.27 -5.67
C ARG A 93 15.93 13.74 -4.27
N THR A 94 16.72 14.64 -3.69
CA THR A 94 16.50 15.15 -2.32
C THR A 94 15.24 16.01 -2.20
N LYS A 95 14.86 16.76 -3.24
CA LYS A 95 13.68 17.63 -3.19
C LYS A 95 12.37 16.98 -3.62
N ILE A 96 12.42 15.87 -4.34
CA ILE A 96 11.21 15.25 -4.92
C ILE A 96 11.07 13.81 -4.45
N VAL A 97 12.07 12.97 -4.71
CA VAL A 97 11.96 11.52 -4.47
C VAL A 97 11.84 11.21 -2.98
N GLU A 98 12.70 11.80 -2.16
CA GLU A 98 12.67 11.57 -0.71
C GLU A 98 11.39 12.11 -0.05
N PRO A 99 10.93 13.35 -0.32
CA PRO A 99 9.65 13.83 0.19
C PRO A 99 8.47 13.00 -0.29
N PHE A 100 8.46 12.55 -1.54
CA PHE A 100 7.39 11.70 -2.06
C PHE A 100 7.30 10.39 -1.29
N SER A 101 8.43 9.69 -1.10
CA SER A 101 8.45 8.44 -0.32
C SER A 101 8.02 8.66 1.14
N LYS A 102 8.42 9.80 1.72
CA LYS A 102 7.97 10.17 3.06
C LYS A 102 6.47 10.44 3.13
N ILE A 103 5.91 11.14 2.15
CA ILE A 103 4.46 11.41 2.09
C ILE A 103 3.70 10.11 1.90
N GLU A 104 4.13 9.23 1.00
CA GLU A 104 3.50 7.93 0.76
C GLU A 104 3.43 7.09 2.05
N THR A 105 4.56 6.95 2.75
CA THR A 105 4.60 6.22 4.03
C THR A 105 3.72 6.87 5.10
N GLN A 106 3.73 8.20 5.20
CA GLN A 106 2.86 8.94 6.13
C GLN A 106 1.38 8.81 5.78
N THR A 107 1.00 8.78 4.50
CA THR A 107 -0.38 8.58 4.06
C THR A 107 -0.89 7.19 4.45
N VAL A 108 -0.08 6.15 4.25
CA VAL A 108 -0.43 4.79 4.69
C VAL A 108 -0.56 4.74 6.22
N MET A 109 0.37 5.35 6.96
CA MET A 109 0.30 5.44 8.42
C MET A 109 -0.96 6.17 8.87
N LEU A 110 -1.29 7.30 8.25
CA LEU A 110 -2.47 8.10 8.57
C LEU A 110 -3.76 7.32 8.29
N SER A 111 -3.83 6.59 7.17
CA SER A 111 -4.97 5.72 6.85
C SER A 111 -5.17 4.64 7.91
N ARG A 112 -4.10 3.97 8.33
CA ARG A 112 -4.14 2.95 9.40
C ARG A 112 -4.54 3.55 10.75
N LEU A 113 -4.05 4.76 11.07
CA LEU A 113 -4.40 5.47 12.29
C LEU A 113 -5.89 5.85 12.26
N HIS A 114 -6.39 6.36 11.14
CA HIS A 114 -7.81 6.67 10.97
C HIS A 114 -8.69 5.44 11.17
N ALA A 115 -8.37 4.32 10.50
CA ALA A 115 -9.11 3.07 10.66
C ALA A 115 -9.10 2.58 12.12
N THR A 116 -7.95 2.70 12.80
CA THR A 116 -7.84 2.34 14.23
C THR A 116 -8.65 3.28 15.13
N SER A 117 -8.60 4.59 14.87
CA SER A 117 -9.36 5.60 15.60
C SER A 117 -10.87 5.40 15.44
N ASP A 118 -11.32 5.10 14.23
CA ASP A 118 -12.72 4.81 13.94
C ASP A 118 -13.18 3.52 14.63
N LEU A 119 -12.33 2.49 14.65
CA LEU A 119 -12.58 1.26 15.40
C LEU A 119 -12.69 1.55 16.91
N LEU A 120 -11.75 2.30 17.48
CA LEU A 120 -11.77 2.68 18.90
C LEU A 120 -13.02 3.49 19.27
N ARG A 121 -13.41 4.46 18.44
CA ARG A 121 -14.65 5.23 18.64
C ARG A 121 -15.88 4.34 18.60
N ARG A 122 -15.92 3.37 17.67
CA ARG A 122 -17.01 2.39 17.58
C ARG A 122 -17.07 1.50 18.82
N VAL A 123 -15.93 0.97 19.27
CA VAL A 123 -15.82 0.17 20.51
C VAL A 123 -16.31 0.97 21.71
N ALA A 124 -15.84 2.21 21.90
CA ALA A 124 -16.27 3.08 22.99
C ALA A 124 -17.79 3.36 22.96
N ARG A 125 -18.34 3.56 21.76
CA ARG A 125 -19.78 3.76 21.58
C ARG A 125 -20.57 2.49 21.94
N ILE A 126 -20.10 1.31 21.52
CA ILE A 126 -20.72 0.02 21.87
C ILE A 126 -20.71 -0.16 23.39
N GLN A 127 -19.57 0.01 24.04
CA GLN A 127 -19.45 -0.08 25.50
C GLN A 127 -20.40 0.86 26.23
N HIS A 128 -20.54 2.10 25.74
CA HIS A 128 -21.48 3.06 26.30
C HIS A 128 -22.94 2.58 26.14
N LEU A 129 -23.31 2.08 24.95
CA LEU A 129 -24.66 1.55 24.71
C LEU A 129 -24.95 0.30 25.53
N VAL A 130 -23.97 -0.60 25.72
CA VAL A 130 -24.15 -1.80 26.57
C VAL A 130 -24.35 -1.41 28.03
N LYS A 131 -23.57 -0.44 28.55
CA LYS A 131 -23.81 0.11 29.89
C LYS A 131 -25.21 0.70 30.02
N ARG A 132 -25.67 1.44 29.01
CA ARG A 132 -27.01 2.01 28.96
C ARG A 132 -28.09 0.92 28.91
N LEU A 133 -27.90 -0.12 28.11
CA LEU A 133 -28.78 -1.29 28.03
C LEU A 133 -28.90 -1.97 29.40
N ASN A 134 -27.78 -2.26 30.06
CA ASN A 134 -27.76 -2.86 31.39
C ASN A 134 -28.52 -1.99 32.41
N SER A 135 -28.42 -0.67 32.31
CA SER A 135 -29.17 0.24 33.20
C SER A 135 -30.68 0.22 32.94
N GLN A 136 -31.11 0.20 31.68
CA GLN A 136 -32.52 0.17 31.30
C GLN A 136 -33.19 -1.15 31.66
N MET A 137 -32.45 -2.25 31.55
CA MET A 137 -32.89 -3.59 31.96
C MET A 137 -33.13 -3.66 33.47
N LYS A 138 -32.28 -3.02 34.29
CA LYS A 138 -32.47 -2.92 35.75
C LYS A 138 -33.68 -2.07 36.13
N LEU A 139 -34.00 -1.05 35.34
CA LEU A 139 -35.16 -0.18 35.54
C LEU A 139 -36.46 -0.76 34.95
N ALA A 140 -36.43 -1.97 34.38
CA ALA A 140 -37.55 -2.61 33.68
C ALA A 140 -38.14 -1.78 32.51
N ASP A 141 -37.33 -0.90 31.90
CA ASP A 141 -37.71 -0.09 30.75
C ASP A 141 -37.53 -0.89 29.44
N ILE A 142 -38.40 -1.89 29.23
CA ILE A 142 -38.30 -2.88 28.13
C ILE A 142 -38.21 -2.21 26.74
N ASN A 143 -39.04 -1.19 26.48
CA ASN A 143 -39.06 -0.47 25.20
C ASN A 143 -37.73 0.24 24.89
N LYS A 144 -37.18 0.96 25.86
CA LYS A 144 -35.90 1.68 25.66
C LYS A 144 -34.73 0.71 25.53
N ALA A 145 -34.78 -0.39 26.26
CA ALA A 145 -33.79 -1.45 26.15
C ALA A 145 -33.82 -2.10 24.75
N ALA A 146 -35.01 -2.31 24.18
CA ALA A 146 -35.18 -2.81 22.82
C ALA A 146 -34.61 -1.83 21.78
N GLN A 147 -34.85 -0.54 21.96
CA GLN A 147 -34.26 0.52 21.12
C GLN A 147 -32.73 0.51 21.19
N CYS A 148 -32.14 0.39 22.38
CA CYS A 148 -30.69 0.30 22.52
C CYS A 148 -30.10 -0.94 21.86
N LEU A 149 -30.79 -2.09 21.91
CA LEU A 149 -30.38 -3.29 21.18
C LEU A 149 -30.42 -3.09 19.66
N SER A 150 -31.43 -2.38 19.16
CA SER A 150 -31.54 -2.03 17.73
C SER A 150 -30.38 -1.14 17.28
N GLU A 151 -30.07 -0.09 18.05
CA GLU A 151 -28.91 0.78 17.79
C GLU A 151 -27.58 0.00 17.82
N LEU A 152 -27.43 -0.95 18.76
CA LEU A 152 -26.26 -1.82 18.83
C LEU A 152 -26.13 -2.73 17.60
N ALA A 153 -27.25 -3.29 17.11
CA ALA A 153 -27.27 -4.13 15.92
C ALA A 153 -26.82 -3.34 14.67
N GLN A 154 -27.31 -2.11 14.49
CA GLN A 154 -26.90 -1.22 13.41
C GLN A 154 -25.41 -0.84 13.48
N LEU A 155 -24.87 -0.68 14.70
CA LEU A 155 -23.44 -0.44 14.91
C LEU A 155 -22.57 -1.67 14.64
N SER A 156 -23.12 -2.89 14.60
CA SER A 156 -22.38 -4.11 14.29
C SER A 156 -22.54 -4.61 12.85
N GLU A 157 -23.50 -4.07 12.08
CA GLU A 157 -23.91 -4.64 10.78
C GLU A 157 -22.80 -4.64 9.71
N ASN A 158 -21.89 -3.66 9.75
CA ASN A 158 -20.87 -3.45 8.70
C ASN A 158 -19.43 -3.75 9.15
N VAL A 159 -19.23 -4.24 10.38
CA VAL A 159 -17.89 -4.47 10.94
C VAL A 159 -17.91 -5.77 11.73
N ASP A 160 -17.04 -6.70 11.34
CA ASP A 160 -16.79 -7.87 12.18
C ASP A 160 -15.98 -7.44 13.41
N LEU A 161 -16.62 -7.52 14.58
CA LEU A 161 -16.01 -7.24 15.87
C LEU A 161 -15.66 -8.53 16.62
N SER A 162 -15.73 -9.67 15.95
CA SER A 162 -15.37 -10.98 16.52
C SER A 162 -13.87 -11.04 16.82
N GLY A 163 -13.50 -11.64 17.95
CA GLY A 163 -12.10 -11.78 18.38
C GLY A 163 -11.51 -10.56 19.11
N LEU A 164 -12.29 -9.49 19.32
CA LEU A 164 -11.92 -8.41 20.24
C LEU A 164 -12.25 -8.82 21.68
N GLU A 165 -11.24 -9.27 22.42
CA GLU A 165 -11.37 -9.71 23.83
C GLU A 165 -12.12 -8.68 24.71
N VAL A 166 -11.85 -7.39 24.48
CA VAL A 166 -12.49 -6.26 25.19
C VAL A 166 -14.01 -6.20 25.00
N LEU A 167 -14.53 -6.74 23.89
CA LEU A 167 -15.96 -6.75 23.56
C LEU A 167 -16.62 -8.11 23.77
N GLU A 168 -15.90 -9.17 24.15
CA GLU A 168 -16.50 -10.50 24.27
C GLU A 168 -17.58 -10.57 25.37
N GLU A 169 -17.31 -9.95 26.52
CA GLU A 169 -18.28 -9.85 27.62
C GLU A 169 -19.50 -9.04 27.20
N ASP A 170 -19.28 -7.90 26.52
CA ASP A 170 -20.33 -7.05 25.98
C ASP A 170 -21.21 -7.80 24.96
N GLN A 171 -20.60 -8.54 24.03
CA GLN A 171 -21.33 -9.36 23.05
C GLN A 171 -22.13 -10.49 23.70
N ARG A 172 -21.59 -11.11 24.75
CA ARG A 172 -22.32 -12.13 25.54
C ARG A 172 -23.51 -11.49 26.25
N SER A 173 -23.31 -10.32 26.86
CA SER A 173 -24.37 -9.54 27.51
C SER A 173 -25.47 -9.15 26.54
N ILE A 174 -25.13 -8.62 25.36
CA ILE A 174 -26.10 -8.24 24.31
C ILE A 174 -26.96 -9.45 23.91
N ARG A 175 -26.34 -10.61 23.67
CA ARG A 175 -27.06 -11.84 23.31
C ARG A 175 -28.00 -12.29 24.43
N SER A 176 -27.53 -12.30 25.68
CA SER A 176 -28.35 -12.66 26.83
C SER A 176 -29.54 -11.73 27.02
N HIS A 177 -29.32 -10.42 26.95
CA HIS A 177 -30.37 -9.40 27.08
C HIS A 177 -31.38 -9.47 25.94
N ARG A 178 -30.95 -9.76 24.72
CA ARG A 178 -31.85 -9.94 23.58
C ARG A 178 -32.84 -11.09 23.82
N VAL A 179 -32.36 -12.25 24.26
CA VAL A 179 -33.22 -13.41 24.55
C VAL A 179 -34.18 -13.10 25.69
N GLU A 180 -33.70 -12.47 26.77
CA GLU A 180 -34.55 -12.11 27.90
C GLU A 180 -35.63 -11.10 27.51
N LEU A 181 -35.30 -10.10 26.70
CA LEU A 181 -36.26 -9.10 26.25
C LEU A 181 -37.33 -9.70 25.33
N GLU A 182 -36.94 -10.63 24.48
CA GLU A 182 -37.86 -11.38 23.62
C GLU A 182 -38.82 -12.22 24.46
N ARG A 183 -38.32 -12.90 25.50
CA ARG A 183 -39.14 -13.66 26.46
C ARG A 183 -40.12 -12.75 27.22
N GLN A 184 -39.66 -11.59 27.69
CA GLN A 184 -40.50 -10.61 28.38
C GLN A 184 -41.58 -10.05 27.45
N ALA A 185 -41.23 -9.69 26.21
CA ALA A 185 -42.18 -9.21 25.21
C ALA A 185 -43.24 -10.26 24.87
N ARG A 186 -42.86 -11.55 24.72
CA ARG A 186 -43.81 -12.65 24.49
C ARG A 186 -44.78 -12.82 25.67
N THR A 187 -44.25 -12.75 26.90
CA THR A 187 -45.07 -12.85 28.12
C THR A 187 -46.04 -11.68 28.21
N MET A 188 -45.55 -10.45 28.00
CA MET A 188 -46.35 -9.23 28.04
C MET A 188 -47.43 -9.21 26.95
N LEU A 189 -47.13 -9.73 25.75
CA LEU A 189 -48.10 -9.86 24.67
C LEU A 189 -49.21 -10.87 25.04
N THR A 190 -48.84 -12.04 25.55
CA THR A 190 -49.81 -13.08 25.94
C THR A 190 -50.70 -12.62 27.08
N GLN A 191 -50.11 -11.98 28.11
CA GLN A 191 -50.86 -11.42 29.23
C GLN A 191 -51.75 -10.26 28.78
N GLY A 192 -51.23 -9.37 27.92
CA GLY A 192 -51.97 -8.25 27.37
C GLY A 192 -53.17 -8.70 26.53
N LEU A 193 -53.03 -9.77 25.73
CA LEU A 193 -54.13 -10.35 24.97
C LEU A 193 -55.19 -11.00 25.88
N LYS A 194 -54.77 -11.76 26.90
CA LYS A 194 -55.71 -12.38 27.86
C LYS A 194 -56.47 -11.35 28.70
N ALA A 195 -55.78 -10.30 29.16
CA ALA A 195 -56.36 -9.24 29.98
C ALA A 195 -57.03 -8.12 29.15
N GLN A 196 -57.04 -8.23 27.82
CA GLN A 196 -57.48 -7.17 26.90
C GLN A 196 -56.81 -5.80 27.16
N ASN A 197 -55.58 -5.82 27.67
CA ASN A 197 -54.84 -4.60 27.96
C ASN A 197 -54.09 -4.11 26.71
N GLN A 198 -54.73 -3.18 25.99
CA GLN A 198 -54.19 -2.60 24.76
C GLN A 198 -52.81 -1.96 24.95
N SER A 199 -52.53 -1.35 26.10
CA SER A 199 -51.24 -0.72 26.37
C SER A 199 -50.10 -1.76 26.39
N GLN A 200 -50.30 -2.89 27.08
CA GLN A 200 -49.32 -3.96 27.13
C GLN A 200 -49.08 -4.61 25.75
N VAL A 201 -50.15 -4.79 24.98
CA VAL A 201 -50.05 -5.32 23.60
C VAL A 201 -49.25 -4.37 22.71
N VAL A 202 -49.55 -3.07 22.73
CA VAL A 202 -48.82 -2.05 21.95
C VAL A 202 -47.35 -2.00 22.34
N MET A 203 -47.03 -1.98 23.64
CA MET A 203 -45.64 -2.01 24.09
C MET A 203 -44.90 -3.27 23.64
N ALA A 204 -45.55 -4.45 23.69
CA ALA A 204 -44.90 -5.70 23.31
C ALA A 204 -44.61 -5.73 21.80
N VAL A 205 -45.58 -5.27 21.00
CA VAL A 205 -45.44 -5.12 19.54
C VAL A 205 -44.32 -4.13 19.19
N GLN A 206 -44.22 -2.99 19.89
CA GLN A 206 -43.13 -2.03 19.71
C GLN A 206 -41.75 -2.65 20.01
N VAL A 207 -41.65 -3.45 21.07
CA VAL A 207 -40.40 -4.20 21.37
C VAL A 207 -40.04 -5.15 20.24
N PHE A 208 -41.00 -5.94 19.72
CA PHE A 208 -40.74 -6.84 18.59
C PHE A 208 -40.35 -6.10 17.31
N HIS A 209 -40.89 -4.90 17.08
CA HIS A 209 -40.48 -4.06 15.97
C HIS A 209 -39.00 -3.65 16.09
N HIS A 210 -38.57 -3.15 17.26
CA HIS A 210 -37.17 -2.78 17.49
C HIS A 210 -36.20 -3.98 17.39
N LEU A 211 -36.65 -5.19 17.75
CA LEU A 211 -35.86 -6.43 17.66
C LEU A 211 -35.83 -7.02 16.25
N GLY A 212 -36.63 -6.51 15.32
CA GLY A 212 -36.75 -7.02 13.95
C GLY A 212 -37.50 -8.34 13.81
N SER A 213 -38.25 -8.76 14.84
CA SER A 213 -38.96 -10.05 14.89
C SER A 213 -40.49 -9.91 14.86
N LEU A 214 -41.00 -8.72 14.52
CA LEU A 214 -42.44 -8.42 14.52
C LEU A 214 -43.26 -9.38 13.66
N HIS A 215 -42.84 -9.64 12.43
CA HIS A 215 -43.59 -10.49 11.50
C HIS A 215 -43.79 -11.91 12.04
N GLN A 216 -42.70 -12.53 12.51
CA GLN A 216 -42.71 -13.87 13.11
C GLN A 216 -43.59 -13.91 14.38
N SER A 217 -43.49 -12.89 15.24
CA SER A 217 -44.30 -12.83 16.45
C SER A 217 -45.80 -12.67 16.15
N VAL A 218 -46.16 -11.85 15.15
CA VAL A 218 -47.57 -11.68 14.73
C VAL A 218 -48.11 -12.97 14.13
N GLU A 219 -47.35 -13.63 13.25
CA GLU A 219 -47.74 -14.90 12.65
C GLU A 219 -48.00 -15.99 13.71
N GLN A 220 -47.12 -16.10 14.71
CA GLN A 220 -47.30 -17.03 15.82
C GLN A 220 -48.56 -16.74 16.65
N VAL A 221 -48.88 -15.46 16.88
CA VAL A 221 -50.11 -15.07 17.58
C VAL A 221 -51.35 -15.40 16.76
N VAL A 222 -51.33 -15.16 15.45
CA VAL A 222 -52.44 -15.51 14.56
C VAL A 222 -52.66 -17.01 14.53
N GLN A 223 -51.60 -17.81 14.35
CA GLN A 223 -51.68 -19.28 14.39
C GLN A 223 -52.20 -19.80 15.73
N SER A 224 -51.77 -19.19 16.85
CA SER A 224 -52.26 -19.55 18.18
C SER A 224 -53.75 -19.21 18.34
N ALA A 225 -54.20 -18.09 17.79
CA ALA A 225 -55.61 -17.71 17.81
C ALA A 225 -56.46 -18.65 16.95
N GLU A 226 -56.00 -19.01 15.76
CA GLU A 226 -56.65 -20.00 14.89
C GLU A 226 -56.79 -21.35 15.59
N HIS A 227 -55.74 -21.82 16.26
CA HIS A 227 -55.78 -23.08 17.01
C HIS A 227 -56.76 -23.02 18.18
N ASN A 228 -56.74 -21.95 18.97
CA ASN A 228 -57.67 -21.77 20.08
C ASN A 228 -59.14 -21.72 19.63
N ILE A 229 -59.40 -21.06 18.48
CA ILE A 229 -60.74 -21.03 17.88
C ILE A 229 -61.14 -22.44 17.42
N ALA A 230 -60.25 -23.18 16.75
CA ALA A 230 -60.50 -24.54 16.31
C ALA A 230 -60.81 -25.48 17.49
N ASP A 231 -60.05 -25.37 18.59
CA ASP A 231 -60.26 -26.14 19.80
C ASP A 231 -61.58 -25.75 20.50
N SER A 232 -61.88 -24.45 20.59
CA SER A 232 -63.15 -23.96 21.16
C SER A 232 -64.36 -24.44 20.34
N ILE A 233 -64.24 -24.45 19.01
CA ILE A 233 -65.28 -25.00 18.12
C ILE A 233 -65.42 -26.51 18.36
N LYS A 234 -64.32 -27.25 18.44
CA LYS A 234 -64.32 -28.69 18.68
C LYS A 234 -64.95 -29.05 20.03
N GLU A 235 -64.65 -28.29 21.08
CA GLU A 235 -65.23 -28.45 22.41
C GLU A 235 -66.72 -28.07 22.42
N ALA A 236 -67.11 -26.99 21.75
CA ALA A 236 -68.52 -26.60 21.62
C ALA A 236 -69.36 -27.58 20.77
N LEU A 237 -68.75 -28.23 19.78
CA LEU A 237 -69.37 -29.29 18.96
C LEU A 237 -69.20 -30.69 19.55
N ASP A 238 -68.58 -30.85 20.72
CA ASP A 238 -68.38 -32.15 21.33
C ASP A 238 -69.73 -32.72 21.78
N ALA A 239 -70.13 -33.84 21.17
CA ALA A 239 -71.47 -34.41 21.25
C ALA A 239 -71.88 -34.79 22.69
N HIS A 240 -70.92 -34.88 23.61
CA HIS A 240 -71.17 -35.19 25.02
C HIS A 240 -71.77 -34.02 25.82
N ILE A 241 -71.48 -32.76 25.44
CA ILE A 241 -72.07 -31.55 26.05
C ILE A 241 -73.48 -31.31 25.48
N LEU A 242 -73.67 -31.61 24.20
CA LEU A 242 -74.97 -31.54 23.53
C LEU A 242 -75.95 -32.62 24.02
N THR A 243 -75.47 -33.80 24.44
CA THR A 243 -76.35 -34.89 24.94
C THR A 243 -76.75 -34.75 26.42
N GLN A 244 -75.95 -34.09 27.26
CA GLN A 244 -76.31 -33.82 28.67
C GLN A 244 -77.34 -32.70 28.83
N THR A 245 -77.42 -31.77 27.88
CA THR A 245 -78.42 -30.68 27.89
C THR A 245 -79.78 -31.10 27.29
N THR A 246 -79.84 -32.26 26.64
CA THR A 246 -81.06 -32.82 26.02
C THR A 246 -81.67 -33.99 26.79
N SER A 247 -81.44 -34.15 28.09
CA SER A 247 -82.31 -35.00 28.92
C SER A 247 -83.49 -34.16 29.42
N PRO A 248 -84.67 -34.21 28.79
CA PRO A 248 -85.85 -33.56 29.32
C PRO A 248 -86.26 -34.25 30.62
N ASP A 249 -86.58 -33.42 31.60
CA ASP A 249 -87.28 -33.75 32.82
C ASP A 249 -88.61 -34.45 32.46
N VAL A 250 -88.64 -35.79 32.54
CA VAL A 250 -89.87 -36.58 32.42
C VAL A 250 -89.84 -37.70 33.45
N ARG A 251 -90.52 -37.48 34.59
CA ARG A 251 -91.43 -38.43 35.29
C ARG A 251 -92.01 -37.77 36.54
N SER A 252 -93.27 -37.31 36.47
CA SER A 252 -94.50 -37.93 37.04
C SER A 252 -94.79 -37.45 38.48
N ARG A 253 -95.89 -36.71 38.71
CA ARG A 253 -97.21 -37.23 39.14
C ARG A 253 -97.13 -38.27 40.26
#